data_AF-A0A3B8UQM3-F1
#
_entry.id   AF-A0A3B8UQM3-F1
#
_cell.length_a   1.000
_cell.length_b   1.000
_cell.length_c   1.000
_cell.angle_alpha   90.00
_cell.angle_beta   90.00
_cell.angle_gamma   90.00
#
_symmetry.space_group_name_H-M   'P 1'
#
loop_
_entity.id
_entity.type
_entity.pdbx_description
1 polymer ?
#
loop_
_entity_poly.entity_id
_entity_poly.type
_entity_poly.pdbx_seq_one_letter_code
_entity_poly.pdbx_strand_id
1 'polypeptide(L)'
;MFDIFGEFNSAEEINEAAAAQLAEGDVEAVMTIARENGIDADDAQDYIDGATGELCSPLMAAFGKIDVETEELQPKEIIVDWINYIKKRCTESGDMTRAVRKSDRSVKGCIGALLKWSFNNAYAVDKDIIHLSGIKGTSSVKMGIPGMATAYKLIDEYYLGGDK
;
A
#
# COMPACT_ATOMS: atom_id res chain seq x y z
N MET A 1 11.90 1.99 9.32
CA MET A 1 11.50 2.37 7.94
C MET A 1 12.81 2.41 7.17
N PHE A 2 13.01 1.50 6.21
CA PHE A 2 14.15 1.41 5.28
C PHE A 2 15.48 1.99 5.81
N ASP A 3 16.09 1.33 6.79
CA ASP A 3 17.23 1.91 7.50
C ASP A 3 18.55 1.72 6.73
N ILE A 4 18.63 0.71 5.83
CA ILE A 4 19.87 0.35 5.12
C ILE A 4 19.64 0.11 3.61
N PHE A 5 18.59 -0.62 3.23
CA PHE A 5 18.40 -1.13 1.86
C PHE A 5 17.01 -0.87 1.27
N GLY A 6 15.97 -0.64 2.07
CA GLY A 6 14.58 -0.83 1.61
C GLY A 6 13.97 0.18 0.60
N GLU A 7 14.73 1.16 0.10
CA GLU A 7 14.27 2.10 -0.94
C GLU A 7 14.35 1.54 -2.38
N PHE A 8 14.05 0.26 -2.56
CA PHE A 8 14.01 -0.35 -3.89
C PHE A 8 12.75 0.02 -4.68
N ASN A 9 12.90 0.14 -6.00
CA ASN A 9 11.83 0.47 -6.94
C ASN A 9 11.14 -0.75 -7.55
N SER A 10 11.69 -1.95 -7.37
CA SER A 10 11.19 -3.16 -8.00
C SER A 10 11.53 -4.42 -7.19
N ALA A 11 10.87 -5.55 -7.50
CA ALA A 11 11.23 -6.84 -6.91
C ALA A 11 12.56 -7.32 -7.47
N GLU A 12 12.86 -6.99 -8.72
CA GLU A 12 14.11 -7.29 -9.40
C GLU A 12 15.30 -6.65 -8.66
N GLU A 13 15.21 -5.38 -8.27
CA GLU A 13 16.24 -4.72 -7.48
C GLU A 13 16.43 -5.37 -6.10
N ILE A 14 15.33 -5.77 -5.45
CA ILE A 14 15.39 -6.50 -4.16
C ILE A 14 16.11 -7.84 -4.34
N ASN A 15 15.73 -8.60 -5.36
CA ASN A 15 16.27 -9.92 -5.64
C ASN A 15 17.74 -9.86 -6.07
N GLU A 16 18.13 -8.86 -6.87
CA GLU A 16 19.53 -8.63 -7.25
C GLU A 16 20.40 -8.30 -6.03
N ALA A 17 19.91 -7.43 -5.15
CA ALA A 17 20.60 -7.10 -3.91
C ALA A 17 20.74 -8.33 -2.99
N ALA A 18 19.66 -9.10 -2.81
CA ALA A 18 19.69 -10.31 -2.00
C ALA A 18 20.64 -11.37 -2.56
N ALA A 19 20.64 -11.58 -3.88
CA ALA A 19 21.53 -12.53 -4.55
C ALA A 19 23.01 -12.13 -4.41
N ALA A 20 23.33 -10.84 -4.48
CA ALA A 20 24.69 -10.35 -4.27
C ALA A 20 25.18 -10.65 -2.84
N GLN A 21 24.36 -10.39 -1.82
CA GLN A 21 24.70 -10.68 -0.42
C GLN A 21 24.85 -12.20 -0.18
N LEU A 22 23.94 -13.01 -0.74
CA LEU A 22 24.00 -14.46 -0.60
C LEU A 22 25.26 -15.06 -1.26
N ALA A 23 25.69 -14.52 -2.40
CA ALA A 23 26.91 -14.96 -3.08
C ALA A 23 28.19 -14.66 -2.27
N GLU A 24 28.16 -13.62 -1.43
CA GLU A 24 29.24 -13.28 -0.48
C GLU A 24 29.13 -14.07 0.84
N GLY A 25 28.05 -14.84 1.02
CA GLY A 25 27.75 -15.59 2.25
C GLY A 25 27.16 -14.74 3.38
N ASP A 26 26.74 -13.49 3.10
CA ASP A 26 26.17 -12.58 4.08
C ASP A 26 24.65 -12.80 4.22
N VAL A 27 24.29 -13.85 4.96
CA VAL A 27 22.89 -14.19 5.23
C VAL A 27 22.18 -13.15 6.11
N GLU A 28 22.92 -12.42 6.96
CA GLU A 28 22.35 -11.38 7.83
C GLU A 28 21.88 -10.18 7.01
N ALA A 29 22.64 -9.81 5.97
CA ALA A 29 22.24 -8.78 5.02
C ALA A 29 21.00 -9.19 4.22
N VAL A 30 20.88 -10.46 3.79
CA VAL A 30 19.67 -10.97 3.12
C VAL A 30 18.44 -10.85 4.04
N MET A 31 18.54 -11.26 5.30
CA MET A 31 17.46 -11.13 6.29
C MET A 31 17.10 -9.66 6.53
N THR A 32 18.09 -8.76 6.52
CA THR A 32 17.87 -7.32 6.66
C THR A 32 17.12 -6.75 5.46
N ILE A 33 17.50 -7.13 4.23
CA ILE A 33 16.78 -6.74 3.00
C ILE A 33 15.32 -7.19 3.07
N ALA A 34 15.08 -8.45 3.47
CA ALA A 34 13.73 -8.99 3.59
C ALA A 34 12.87 -8.19 4.58
N ARG A 35 13.36 -8.03 5.81
CA ARG A 35 12.68 -7.28 6.88
C ARG A 35 12.34 -5.87 6.45
N GLU A 36 13.30 -5.14 5.87
CA GLU A 36 13.08 -3.76 5.45
C GLU A 36 12.06 -3.63 4.33
N ASN A 37 11.92 -4.66 3.48
CA ASN A 37 10.95 -4.68 2.40
C ASN A 37 9.61 -5.34 2.77
N GLY A 38 9.41 -5.69 4.05
CA GLY A 38 8.17 -6.31 4.54
C GLY A 38 7.97 -7.73 4.03
N ILE A 39 9.06 -8.45 3.77
CA ILE A 39 9.07 -9.87 3.39
C ILE A 39 9.21 -10.69 4.68
N ASP A 40 8.46 -11.79 4.77
CA ASP A 40 8.46 -12.64 5.96
C ASP A 40 9.83 -13.29 6.18
N ALA A 41 10.18 -13.52 7.46
CA ALA A 41 11.46 -14.13 7.81
C ALA A 41 11.55 -15.57 7.30
N ASP A 42 10.44 -16.31 7.26
CA ASP A 42 10.39 -17.67 6.73
C ASP A 42 10.59 -17.67 5.21
N ASP A 43 10.00 -16.71 4.47
CA ASP A 43 10.25 -16.54 3.02
C ASP A 43 11.73 -16.23 2.73
N ALA A 44 12.35 -15.40 3.58
CA ALA A 44 13.77 -15.08 3.46
C ALA A 44 14.67 -16.30 3.75
N GLN A 45 14.30 -17.11 4.75
CA GLN A 45 15.01 -18.32 5.09
C GLN A 45 14.90 -19.37 3.97
N ASP A 46 13.70 -19.55 3.40
CA ASP A 46 13.48 -20.43 2.24
C ASP A 46 14.36 -20.04 1.05
N TYR A 47 14.55 -18.73 0.81
CA TYR A 47 15.47 -18.24 -0.22
C TYR A 47 16.95 -18.55 0.11
N ILE A 48 17.38 -18.29 1.36
CA ILE A 48 18.76 -18.57 1.82
C ILE A 48 19.08 -20.07 1.71
N ASP A 49 18.12 -20.94 2.04
CA ASP A 49 18.27 -22.39 1.99
C ASP A 49 18.16 -22.94 0.55
N GLY A 50 17.86 -22.09 -0.42
CA GLY A 50 17.73 -22.44 -1.84
C GLY A 50 16.44 -23.19 -2.18
N ALA A 51 15.42 -23.11 -1.31
CA ALA A 51 14.08 -23.65 -1.57
C ALA A 51 13.32 -22.83 -2.63
N THR A 52 13.62 -21.53 -2.72
CA THR A 52 13.11 -20.63 -3.77
C THR A 52 14.26 -20.05 -4.60
N GLY A 53 13.97 -19.66 -5.85
CA GLY A 53 14.96 -19.06 -6.76
C GLY A 53 15.11 -17.54 -6.62
N GLU A 54 14.18 -16.89 -5.92
CA GLU A 54 14.12 -15.44 -5.72
C GLU A 54 13.61 -15.15 -4.31
N LEU A 55 14.05 -14.03 -3.72
CA LEU A 55 13.63 -13.62 -2.39
C LEU A 55 12.16 -13.18 -2.37
N CYS A 56 11.70 -12.49 -3.42
CA CYS A 56 10.32 -12.05 -3.50
C CYS A 56 9.80 -11.95 -4.93
N SER A 57 8.51 -12.22 -5.09
CA SER A 57 7.77 -11.88 -6.30
C SER A 57 7.38 -10.38 -6.33
N PRO A 58 6.99 -9.82 -7.49
CA PRO A 58 6.47 -8.45 -7.56
C PRO A 58 5.31 -8.18 -6.61
N LEU A 59 4.41 -9.15 -6.41
CA LEU A 59 3.26 -9.00 -5.51
C LEU A 59 3.71 -8.94 -4.05
N MET A 60 4.64 -9.82 -3.64
CA MET A 60 5.22 -9.80 -2.30
C MET A 60 5.94 -8.48 -2.03
N ALA A 61 6.75 -7.99 -2.98
CA ALA A 61 7.45 -6.72 -2.84
C ALA A 61 6.49 -5.51 -2.70
N ALA A 62 5.36 -5.53 -3.42
CA ALA A 62 4.33 -4.49 -3.32
C ALA A 62 3.57 -4.58 -1.98
N PHE A 63 3.21 -5.79 -1.54
CA PHE A 63 2.51 -6.01 -0.27
C PHE A 63 3.39 -5.65 0.92
N GLY A 64 4.64 -6.10 0.92
CA GLY A 64 5.60 -5.77 1.96
C GLY A 64 5.82 -4.26 2.08
N LYS A 65 5.88 -3.53 0.95
CA LYS A 65 5.89 -2.06 0.98
C LYS A 65 4.66 -1.47 1.67
N ILE A 66 3.47 -1.93 1.27
CA ILE A 66 2.20 -1.46 1.84
C ILE A 66 2.20 -1.72 3.34
N ASP A 67 2.66 -2.88 3.79
CA ASP A 67 2.66 -3.26 5.20
C ASP A 67 3.64 -2.43 6.02
N VAL A 68 4.87 -2.22 5.53
CA VAL A 68 5.86 -1.33 6.15
C VAL A 68 5.33 0.11 6.28
N GLU A 69 4.72 0.66 5.23
CA GLU A 69 4.14 2.02 5.27
C GLU A 69 2.89 2.09 6.17
N THR A 70 2.12 1.00 6.24
CA THR A 70 0.89 0.92 7.03
C THR A 70 1.18 0.82 8.53
N GLU A 71 2.22 0.09 8.92
CA GLU A 71 2.67 -0.01 10.31
C GLU A 71 2.97 1.36 10.90
N GLU A 72 3.61 2.25 10.14
CA GLU A 72 3.89 3.63 10.56
C GLU A 72 2.61 4.48 10.61
N LEU A 73 1.66 4.25 9.70
CA LEU A 73 0.46 5.06 9.55
C LEU A 73 -0.60 4.80 10.63
N GLN A 74 -0.66 3.58 11.19
CA GLN A 74 -1.67 3.17 12.19
C GLN A 74 -3.12 3.56 11.77
N PRO A 75 -3.56 3.12 10.56
CA PRO A 75 -4.84 3.54 9.99
C PRO A 75 -6.03 3.04 10.81
N LYS A 76 -7.16 3.75 10.68
CA LYS A 76 -8.43 3.40 11.34
C LYS A 76 -9.59 3.45 10.36
N GLU A 77 -10.57 2.59 10.59
CA GLU A 77 -11.86 2.58 9.87
C GLU A 77 -11.65 2.62 8.34
N ILE A 78 -12.24 3.60 7.66
CA ILE A 78 -12.22 3.73 6.21
C ILE A 78 -10.81 3.78 5.59
N ILE A 79 -9.79 4.23 6.33
CA ILE A 79 -8.42 4.24 5.83
C ILE A 79 -7.89 2.80 5.67
N VAL A 80 -8.29 1.88 6.56
CA VAL A 80 -7.95 0.45 6.46
C VAL A 80 -8.57 -0.14 5.19
N ASP A 81 -9.83 0.21 4.91
CA ASP A 81 -10.51 -0.26 3.70
C ASP A 81 -9.84 0.26 2.42
N TRP A 82 -9.41 1.53 2.40
CA TRP A 82 -8.67 2.08 1.26
C TRP A 82 -7.32 1.38 1.04
N ILE A 83 -6.60 1.02 2.10
CA ILE A 83 -5.37 0.23 2.00
C ILE A 83 -5.66 -1.17 1.44
N ASN A 84 -6.73 -1.81 1.91
CA ASN A 84 -7.19 -3.09 1.37
C ASN A 84 -7.59 -2.98 -0.11
N TYR A 85 -8.13 -1.84 -0.54
CA TYR A 85 -8.41 -1.58 -1.94
C TYR A 85 -7.12 -1.51 -2.76
N ILE A 86 -6.08 -0.82 -2.29
CA ILE A 86 -4.76 -0.81 -2.96
C ILE A 86 -4.23 -2.25 -3.13
N LYS A 87 -4.24 -3.05 -2.05
CA LYS A 87 -3.82 -4.47 -2.11
C LYS A 87 -4.62 -5.26 -3.14
N LYS A 88 -5.95 -5.10 -3.14
CA LYS A 88 -6.81 -5.76 -4.12
C LYS A 88 -6.47 -5.34 -5.56
N ARG A 89 -6.20 -4.06 -5.81
CA ARG A 89 -5.78 -3.59 -7.13
C ARG A 89 -4.47 -4.24 -7.59
N CYS A 90 -3.52 -4.49 -6.70
CA CYS A 90 -2.31 -5.26 -7.03
C CYS A 90 -2.63 -6.70 -7.46
N THR A 91 -3.56 -7.38 -6.77
CA THR A 91 -3.95 -8.75 -7.15
C THR A 91 -4.66 -8.82 -8.51
N GLU A 92 -5.26 -7.72 -8.95
CA GLU A 92 -6.01 -7.63 -10.21
C GLU A 92 -5.16 -7.10 -11.38
N SER A 93 -4.03 -6.43 -11.11
CA SER A 93 -3.20 -5.77 -12.13
C SER A 93 -1.71 -5.83 -11.80
N GLY A 94 -0.93 -6.40 -12.71
CA GLY A 94 0.54 -6.40 -12.63
C GLY A 94 1.14 -4.99 -12.74
N ASP A 95 0.50 -4.09 -13.47
CA ASP A 95 0.95 -2.69 -13.56
C ASP A 95 0.73 -1.95 -12.24
N MET A 96 -0.39 -2.22 -11.55
CA MET A 96 -0.61 -1.71 -10.20
C MET A 96 0.43 -2.22 -9.22
N THR A 97 0.71 -3.52 -9.25
CA THR A 97 1.74 -4.16 -8.42
C THR A 97 3.10 -3.47 -8.58
N ARG A 98 3.55 -3.28 -9.83
CA ARG A 98 4.81 -2.58 -10.13
C ARG A 98 4.77 -1.10 -9.70
N ALA A 99 3.67 -0.41 -9.97
CA ALA A 99 3.52 1.01 -9.64
C ALA A 99 3.51 1.27 -8.13
N VAL A 100 2.91 0.39 -7.34
CA VAL A 100 2.91 0.48 -5.87
C VAL A 100 4.34 0.42 -5.32
N ARG A 101 5.20 -0.44 -5.88
CA ARG A 101 6.58 -0.63 -5.40
C ARG A 101 7.46 0.60 -5.60
N LYS A 102 7.29 1.38 -6.66
CA LYS A 102 8.13 2.56 -6.99
C LYS A 102 8.26 3.55 -5.83
N SER A 103 9.47 4.06 -5.57
CA SER A 103 9.73 4.96 -4.44
C SER A 103 9.02 6.32 -4.54
N ASP A 104 8.64 6.75 -5.74
CA ASP A 104 7.89 7.99 -5.99
C ASP A 104 6.38 7.88 -5.74
N ARG A 105 5.92 6.74 -5.20
CA ARG A 105 4.55 6.48 -4.78
C ARG A 105 4.52 5.93 -3.36
N SER A 106 3.48 6.30 -2.61
CA SER A 106 3.24 5.83 -1.25
C SER A 106 1.74 5.69 -0.94
N VAL A 107 1.43 4.82 0.02
CA VAL A 107 0.12 4.63 0.66
C VAL A 107 -0.40 5.95 1.22
N LYS A 108 0.43 6.69 1.97
CA LYS A 108 0.06 8.01 2.50
C LYS A 108 -0.33 9.00 1.39
N GLY A 109 0.41 9.04 0.29
CA GLY A 109 0.07 9.91 -0.84
C GLY A 109 -1.23 9.48 -1.54
N CYS A 110 -1.48 8.17 -1.70
CA CYS A 110 -2.73 7.65 -2.26
C CYS A 110 -3.94 8.01 -1.37
N ILE A 111 -3.80 7.82 -0.06
CA ILE A 111 -4.82 8.23 0.93
C ILE A 111 -5.05 9.74 0.86
N GLY A 112 -4.00 10.54 0.69
CA GLY A 112 -4.12 11.99 0.47
C GLY A 112 -4.96 12.34 -0.75
N ALA A 113 -4.79 11.62 -1.87
CA ALA A 113 -5.60 11.80 -3.07
C ALA A 113 -7.08 11.45 -2.83
N LEU A 114 -7.35 10.33 -2.17
CA LEU A 114 -8.71 9.91 -1.77
C LEU A 114 -9.36 10.91 -0.82
N LEU A 115 -8.61 11.39 0.17
CA LEU A 115 -9.08 12.39 1.14
C LEU A 115 -9.41 13.72 0.46
N LYS A 116 -8.55 14.18 -0.47
CA LYS A 116 -8.79 15.41 -1.25
C LYS A 116 -10.08 15.30 -2.05
N TRP A 117 -10.31 14.18 -2.73
CA TRP A 117 -11.57 13.95 -3.45
C TRP A 117 -12.75 13.94 -2.47
N SER A 118 -12.61 13.23 -1.35
CA SER A 118 -13.65 13.08 -0.33
C SER A 118 -14.13 14.42 0.21
N PHE A 119 -13.19 15.32 0.53
CA PHE A 119 -13.50 16.65 1.04
C PHE A 119 -14.23 17.51 0.02
N ASN A 120 -13.75 17.51 -1.24
CA ASN A 120 -14.32 18.33 -2.31
C ASN A 120 -15.69 17.85 -2.80
N ASN A 121 -15.99 16.55 -2.64
CA ASN A 121 -17.23 15.93 -3.12
C ASN A 121 -18.19 15.57 -1.98
N ALA A 122 -18.00 16.15 -0.79
CA ALA A 122 -18.86 15.89 0.35
C ALA A 122 -20.29 16.37 0.10
N TYR A 123 -21.27 15.49 0.31
CA TYR A 123 -22.69 15.73 0.08
C TYR A 123 -23.44 15.89 1.40
N ALA A 124 -24.56 16.63 1.36
CA ALA A 124 -25.45 16.75 2.51
C ALA A 124 -26.18 15.42 2.75
N VAL A 125 -26.16 14.97 4.00
CA VAL A 125 -26.96 13.81 4.43
C VAL A 125 -28.43 14.20 4.47
N ASP A 126 -29.30 13.26 4.09
CA ASP A 126 -30.74 13.45 4.11
C ASP A 126 -31.25 13.85 5.51
N LYS A 127 -32.23 14.77 5.57
CA LYS A 127 -32.70 15.35 6.83
C LYS A 127 -33.40 14.33 7.72
N ASP A 128 -34.09 13.35 7.14
CA ASP A 128 -34.79 12.32 7.91
C ASP A 128 -33.77 11.35 8.51
N ILE A 129 -32.68 11.04 7.78
CA ILE A 129 -31.55 10.28 8.33
C ILE A 129 -30.91 11.03 9.51
N ILE A 130 -30.69 12.34 9.39
CA ILE A 130 -30.18 13.16 10.50
C ILE A 130 -31.15 13.14 11.69
N HIS A 131 -32.46 13.28 11.44
CA HIS A 131 -33.47 13.23 12.51
C HIS A 131 -33.44 11.87 13.24
N LEU A 132 -33.45 10.77 12.50
CA LEU A 132 -33.42 9.40 13.04
C LEU A 132 -32.13 9.09 13.80
N SER A 133 -31.01 9.72 13.44
CA SER A 133 -29.72 9.54 14.14
C SER A 133 -29.70 10.10 15.57
N GLY A 134 -30.65 10.99 15.92
CA GLY A 134 -30.70 11.63 17.23
C GLY A 134 -29.61 12.67 17.49
N ILE A 135 -28.81 13.04 16.48
CA ILE A 135 -27.79 14.09 16.60
C ILE A 135 -28.48 15.42 16.95
N LYS A 136 -28.09 16.03 18.08
CA LYS A 136 -28.68 17.29 18.58
C LYS A 136 -27.80 18.48 18.22
N GLY A 137 -28.41 19.62 17.92
CA GLY A 137 -27.71 20.91 17.81
C GLY A 137 -27.02 21.19 16.46
N THR A 138 -27.02 20.26 15.51
CA THR A 138 -26.60 20.52 14.12
C THR A 138 -27.78 20.38 13.17
N SER A 139 -27.94 21.35 12.27
CA SER A 139 -28.94 21.31 11.18
C SER A 139 -28.39 20.72 9.88
N SER A 140 -27.12 20.32 9.84
CA SER A 140 -26.49 19.75 8.65
C SER A 140 -25.36 18.80 8.99
N VAL A 141 -25.39 17.61 8.38
CA VAL A 141 -24.28 16.65 8.37
C VAL A 141 -23.84 16.45 6.92
N LYS A 142 -22.54 16.36 6.67
CA LYS A 142 -21.98 16.02 5.36
C LYS A 142 -21.18 14.73 5.43
N MET A 143 -21.23 13.94 4.36
CA MET A 143 -20.40 12.76 4.17
C MET A 143 -19.61 12.90 2.87
N GLY A 144 -18.35 12.47 2.89
CA GLY A 144 -17.45 12.55 1.74
C GLY A 144 -16.80 11.23 1.37
N ILE A 145 -17.17 10.12 2.01
CA ILE A 145 -16.53 8.83 1.75
C ILE A 145 -16.92 8.36 0.33
N PRO A 146 -15.95 8.12 -0.56
CA PRO A 146 -16.23 7.61 -1.90
C PRO A 146 -16.77 6.19 -1.82
N GLY A 147 -17.70 5.86 -2.71
CA GLY A 147 -18.02 4.47 -2.99
C GLY A 147 -16.83 3.74 -3.61
N MET A 148 -16.82 2.41 -3.53
CA MET A 148 -15.71 1.56 -3.97
C MET A 148 -15.25 1.83 -5.42
N ALA A 149 -16.19 2.01 -6.36
CA ALA A 149 -15.86 2.28 -7.76
C ALA A 149 -15.06 3.58 -7.94
N THR A 150 -15.45 4.65 -7.23
CA THR A 150 -14.73 5.92 -7.22
C THR A 150 -13.37 5.77 -6.55
N ALA A 151 -13.29 5.04 -5.44
CA ALA A 151 -12.03 4.79 -4.76
C ALA A 151 -11.03 4.05 -5.67
N TYR A 152 -11.47 3.01 -6.39
CA TYR A 152 -10.60 2.27 -7.33
C TYR A 152 -10.07 3.15 -8.44
N LYS A 153 -10.94 3.98 -9.03
CA LYS A 153 -10.53 4.96 -10.05
C LYS A 153 -9.43 5.89 -9.53
N LEU A 154 -9.61 6.45 -8.33
CA LEU A 154 -8.65 7.37 -7.72
C LEU A 154 -7.32 6.68 -7.37
N ILE A 155 -7.37 5.42 -6.92
CA ILE A 155 -6.19 4.60 -6.65
C ILE A 155 -5.42 4.34 -7.95
N ASP A 156 -6.11 3.93 -9.01
CA ASP A 156 -5.50 3.69 -10.32
C ASP A 156 -4.88 4.99 -10.88
N GLU A 157 -5.60 6.11 -10.83
CA GLU A 157 -5.10 7.42 -11.27
C GLU A 157 -3.83 7.85 -10.51
N TYR A 158 -3.75 7.57 -9.21
CA TYR A 158 -2.59 7.92 -8.41
C TYR A 158 -1.37 7.05 -8.74
N TYR A 159 -1.53 5.73 -8.80
CA TYR A 159 -0.41 4.82 -9.00
C TYR A 159 0.01 4.70 -10.47
N LEU A 160 -0.94 4.55 -11.39
CA LEU A 160 -0.66 4.35 -12.82
C LEU A 160 -0.48 5.68 -13.56
N GLY A 161 -0.92 6.78 -12.96
CA GLY A 161 -1.10 8.06 -13.63
C GLY A 161 -2.46 8.11 -14.32
N GLY A 162 -3.26 9.12 -13.99
CA GLY A 162 -4.41 9.48 -14.81
C GLY A 162 -3.97 10.16 -16.11
N ASP A 163 -4.72 9.98 -17.18
CA ASP A 163 -4.61 10.82 -18.37
C ASP A 163 -4.65 12.29 -17.91
N LYS A 164 -3.57 13.03 -18.20
CA LYS A 164 -3.52 14.49 -18.01
C LYS A 164 -4.38 15.18 -19.06
#